data_AF-A0A7D9IKN6-F1
#
_entry.id   AF-A0A7D9IKN6-F1
#
_cell.length_a   1.000
_cell.length_b   1.000
_cell.length_c   1.000
_cell.angle_alpha   90.00
_cell.angle_beta   90.00
_cell.angle_gamma   90.00
#
_symmetry.space_group_name_H-M   'P 1'
#
loop_
_entity.id
_entity.type
_entity.pdbx_description
1 polymer ?
#
loop_
_entity_poly.entity_id
_entity_poly.type
_entity_poly.pdbx_seq_one_letter_code
_entity_poly.pdbx_strand_id
1 'polypeptide(L)'
;MFPFKLAVVDVAKAAVNAIYDGKLGSTYEVFGPKEYYLYDLLDYIYRMNRRKFRHYTLPRPLYNAVAWAAEQSIFDPRLTRDMLFRQFNTDELTQGLPRLEDLGVEPTAVDTAAITVLRRHRDLWTFEEALDEEEICKPTSAYA
;
A
#
# COMPACT_ATOMS: atom_id res chain seq x y z
N MET A 1 12.70 -1.38 3.97
CA MET A 1 11.74 -0.43 3.39
C MET A 1 10.38 -1.05 3.55
N PHE A 2 9.68 -0.59 4.59
CA PHE A 2 8.53 -1.27 5.16
C PHE A 2 7.30 -0.37 5.04
N PRO A 3 6.50 -0.51 3.97
CA PRO A 3 5.19 0.11 3.91
C PRO A 3 4.16 -0.68 4.70
N PHE A 4 3.35 0.02 5.49
CA PHE A 4 2.03 -0.43 5.89
C PHE A 4 1.03 -0.10 4.79
N LYS A 5 0.12 -1.03 4.51
CA LYS A 5 -1.01 -0.80 3.61
C LYS A 5 -2.30 -1.06 4.34
N LEU A 6 -3.25 -0.16 4.11
CA LEU A 6 -4.51 -0.11 4.79
C LEU A 6 -5.64 0.10 3.77
N ALA A 7 -6.77 -0.56 3.98
CA ALA A 7 -7.95 -0.36 3.17
C ALA A 7 -8.62 0.98 3.47
N VAL A 8 -9.09 1.64 2.41
CA VAL A 8 -9.78 2.94 2.51
C VAL A 8 -11.08 2.83 3.32
N VAL A 9 -11.75 1.67 3.26
CA VAL A 9 -12.98 1.41 4.02
C VAL A 9 -12.74 1.49 5.53
N ASP A 10 -11.57 1.04 6.00
CA ASP A 10 -11.23 1.05 7.42
C ASP A 10 -10.91 2.46 7.90
N VAL A 11 -10.23 3.27 7.07
CA VAL A 11 -10.04 4.72 7.33
C VAL A 11 -11.39 5.41 7.48
N ALA A 12 -12.33 5.12 6.57
CA ALA A 12 -13.64 5.76 6.57
C ALA A 12 -14.42 5.41 7.84
N LYS A 13 -14.43 4.14 8.25
CA LYS A 13 -15.05 3.70 9.51
C LYS A 13 -14.38 4.34 10.71
N ALA A 14 -13.04 4.37 10.73
CA ALA A 14 -12.27 4.98 11.81
C ALA A 14 -12.57 6.49 11.93
N ALA A 15 -12.65 7.20 10.81
CA ALA A 15 -12.99 8.63 10.79
C ALA A 15 -14.41 8.89 11.32
N VAL A 16 -15.38 8.07 10.92
CA VAL A 16 -16.77 8.17 11.41
C VAL A 16 -16.83 7.88 12.92
N ASN A 17 -16.16 6.84 13.39
CA ASN A 17 -16.12 6.50 14.81
C ASN A 17 -15.39 7.57 15.63
N ALA A 18 -14.34 8.17 15.10
CA ALA A 18 -13.63 9.28 15.74
C ALA A 18 -14.52 10.53 15.91
N ILE A 19 -15.42 10.80 14.95
CA ILE A 19 -16.41 11.88 15.09
C ILE A 19 -17.38 11.60 16.23
N TYR A 20 -17.82 10.35 16.39
CA TYR A 20 -18.76 9.95 17.45
C TYR A 20 -18.12 9.87 18.84
N ASP A 21 -16.85 9.50 18.96
CA ASP A 21 -16.13 9.40 20.23
C ASP A 21 -15.86 10.79 20.86
N GLY A 22 -15.89 11.87 20.07
CA GLY A 22 -15.89 13.25 20.58
C GLY A 22 -14.60 13.70 21.29
N LYS A 23 -13.51 12.93 21.22
CA LYS A 23 -12.19 13.28 21.79
C LYS A 23 -11.50 14.35 20.95
N LEU A 24 -11.60 15.60 21.40
CA LEU A 24 -10.96 16.75 20.75
C LEU A 24 -9.45 16.77 21.02
N GLY A 25 -8.65 17.03 19.99
CA GLY A 25 -7.20 17.20 20.10
C GLY A 25 -6.38 15.90 20.20
N SER A 26 -7.01 14.74 20.01
CA SER A 26 -6.30 13.46 19.95
C SER A 26 -5.80 13.18 18.53
N THR A 27 -4.53 12.81 18.41
CA THR A 27 -3.92 12.33 17.15
C THR A 27 -3.98 10.82 17.11
N TYR A 28 -4.53 10.27 16.02
CA TYR A 28 -4.63 8.82 15.81
C TYR A 28 -3.68 8.39 14.71
N GLU A 29 -3.08 7.21 14.90
CA GLU A 29 -2.26 6.57 13.90
C GLU A 29 -3.01 5.39 13.28
N VAL A 30 -3.15 5.44 11.96
CA VAL A 30 -3.96 4.51 11.19
C VAL A 30 -3.03 3.64 10.36
N PHE A 31 -2.83 2.40 10.79
CA PHE A 31 -1.91 1.45 10.17
C PHE A 31 -2.60 0.14 9.78
N GLY A 32 -2.03 -0.51 8.77
CA GLY A 32 -2.44 -1.84 8.35
C GLY A 32 -2.02 -2.93 9.35
N PRO A 33 -2.58 -4.14 9.24
CA PRO A 33 -2.32 -5.21 10.20
C PRO A 33 -0.92 -5.84 10.06
N LYS A 34 -0.30 -5.73 8.88
CA LYS A 34 0.98 -6.35 8.54
C LYS A 34 1.92 -5.35 7.89
N GLU A 35 3.20 -5.46 8.24
CA GLU A 35 4.30 -4.83 7.53
C GLU A 35 4.75 -5.68 6.36
N TYR A 36 5.06 -5.05 5.23
CA TYR A 36 5.54 -5.73 4.04
C TYR A 36 6.84 -5.10 3.55
N TYR A 37 7.70 -5.88 2.90
CA TYR A 37 8.75 -5.29 2.07
C TYR A 37 8.13 -4.75 0.78
N LEU A 38 8.59 -3.58 0.33
CA LEU A 38 8.13 -2.99 -0.94
C LEU A 38 8.34 -3.94 -2.14
N TYR A 39 9.43 -4.70 -2.14
CA TYR A 39 9.72 -5.67 -3.19
C TYR A 39 8.68 -6.80 -3.24
N ASP A 40 8.39 -7.41 -2.09
CA ASP A 40 7.41 -8.50 -1.98
C ASP A 40 5.99 -8.03 -2.32
N LEU A 41 5.66 -6.79 -1.96
CA LEU A 41 4.39 -6.18 -2.31
C LEU A 41 4.25 -5.97 -3.83
N LEU A 42 5.31 -5.51 -4.50
CA LEU A 42 5.31 -5.40 -5.96
C LEU A 42 5.17 -6.78 -6.61
N ASP A 43 5.97 -7.75 -6.17
CA ASP A 43 5.88 -9.14 -6.66
C ASP A 43 4.46 -9.70 -6.47
N TYR A 44 3.83 -9.46 -5.33
CA TYR A 44 2.43 -9.80 -5.07
C TYR A 44 1.46 -9.14 -6.06
N ILE A 45 1.57 -7.83 -6.32
CA ILE A 45 0.71 -7.14 -7.30
C ILE A 45 0.88 -7.72 -8.71
N TYR A 46 2.10 -8.05 -9.12
CA TYR A 46 2.38 -8.61 -10.44
C TYR A 46 1.85 -10.05 -10.56
N ARG A 47 2.00 -10.87 -9.52
CA ARG A 47 1.41 -12.22 -9.44
C ARG A 47 -0.11 -12.14 -9.52
N MET A 48 -0.72 -11.25 -8.75
CA MET A 48 -2.18 -11.04 -8.74
C MET A 48 -2.73 -10.60 -10.11
N ASN A 49 -1.95 -9.86 -10.89
CA ASN A 49 -2.29 -9.45 -12.26
C ASN A 49 -1.90 -10.50 -13.32
N ARG A 50 -1.31 -11.63 -12.93
CA ARG A 50 -0.75 -12.68 -13.80
C ARG A 50 0.26 -12.14 -14.82
N ARG A 51 1.07 -11.14 -14.42
CA ARG A 51 2.10 -10.53 -15.28
C ARG A 51 3.50 -10.86 -14.77
N LYS A 52 4.43 -11.07 -15.70
CA LYS A 52 5.84 -11.33 -15.37
C LYS A 52 6.47 -10.07 -14.76
N PHE A 53 6.97 -10.19 -13.53
CA PHE A 53 7.68 -9.12 -12.85
C PHE A 53 9.12 -9.01 -13.36
N ARG A 54 9.47 -7.86 -13.98
CA ARG A 54 10.84 -7.53 -14.39
C ARG A 54 11.38 -6.43 -13.50
N HIS A 55 12.19 -6.80 -12.53
CA HIS A 55 12.84 -5.84 -11.64
C HIS A 55 14.19 -5.41 -12.22
N TYR A 56 14.49 -4.13 -12.10
CA TYR A 56 15.78 -3.55 -12.46
C TYR A 56 16.14 -2.48 -11.44
N THR A 57 17.42 -2.39 -11.09
CA THR A 57 17.91 -1.42 -10.11
C THR A 57 18.27 -0.13 -10.82
N LEU A 58 17.49 0.94 -10.58
CA LEU A 58 17.88 2.30 -10.97
C LEU A 58 18.49 3.04 -9.77
N PRO A 59 19.63 3.72 -9.94
CA PRO A 59 20.13 4.60 -8.90
C PRO A 59 19.20 5.82 -8.75
N ARG A 60 19.03 6.26 -7.49
CA ARG A 60 18.14 7.36 -7.10
C ARG A 60 18.28 8.66 -7.93
N PRO A 61 19.49 9.20 -8.21
CA PRO A 61 19.60 10.45 -8.95
C PRO A 61 19.08 10.35 -10.38
N LEU A 62 19.30 9.20 -11.05
CA LEU A 62 18.78 8.97 -12.40
C LEU A 62 17.25 8.89 -12.38
N TYR A 63 16.69 8.20 -11.38
CA TYR A 63 15.24 8.08 -11.26
C TYR A 63 14.56 9.42 -10.96
N ASN A 64 15.21 10.27 -10.16
CA ASN A 64 14.75 11.64 -9.91
C ASN A 64 14.81 12.53 -11.16
N ALA A 65 15.82 12.36 -12.02
CA ALA A 65 15.89 13.10 -13.29
C ALA A 65 14.76 12.69 -14.25
N VAL A 66 14.43 11.39 -14.30
CA VAL A 66 13.29 10.88 -15.08
C VAL A 66 11.96 11.43 -14.54
N ALA A 67 11.78 11.43 -13.22
CA ALA A 67 10.58 12.00 -12.60
C ALA A 67 10.47 13.51 -12.83
N TRP A 68 11.58 14.26 -12.77
CA TRP A 68 11.58 15.68 -13.12
C TRP A 68 11.16 15.93 -14.57
N ALA A 69 11.64 15.12 -15.52
CA ALA A 69 11.23 15.22 -16.91
C ALA A 69 9.73 14.90 -17.08
N ALA A 70 9.22 13.91 -16.34
CA ALA A 70 7.80 13.57 -16.34
C ALA A 70 6.92 14.69 -15.75
N GLU A 71 7.41 15.45 -14.76
CA GLU A 71 6.68 16.61 -14.18
C GLU A 71 6.49 17.77 -15.17
N GLN A 72 7.33 17.89 -16.20
CA GLN A 72 7.21 18.97 -17.18
C GLN A 72 6.05 18.75 -18.17
N SER A 73 5.35 17.61 -18.11
CA SER A 73 4.20 17.37 -18.96
C SER A 73 3.00 18.24 -18.55
N ILE A 74 2.29 18.79 -19.54
CA ILE A 74 1.06 19.58 -19.33
C ILE A 74 -0.09 18.71 -18.80
N PHE A 75 -0.03 17.40 -19.07
CA PHE A 75 -1.00 16.42 -18.57
C PHE A 75 -0.64 15.98 -17.15
N ASP A 76 -1.62 15.47 -16.39
CA ASP A 76 -1.41 14.96 -15.04
C ASP A 76 -0.25 13.95 -15.01
N PRO A 77 0.87 14.28 -14.34
CA PRO A 77 2.05 13.45 -14.37
C PRO A 77 1.81 12.16 -13.58
N ARG A 78 2.03 11.02 -14.24
CA ARG A 78 1.94 9.71 -13.58
C ARG A 78 3.10 9.43 -12.62
N LEU A 79 4.20 10.17 -12.76
CA LEU A 79 5.41 10.02 -11.95
C LEU A 79 5.92 11.41 -11.57
N THR A 80 6.03 11.67 -10.27
CA THR A 80 6.58 12.91 -9.71
C THR A 80 7.70 12.61 -8.73
N ARG A 81 8.59 13.57 -8.49
CA ARG A 81 9.70 13.45 -7.54
C ARG A 81 9.20 13.21 -6.12
N ASP A 82 8.14 13.90 -5.72
CA ASP A 82 7.51 13.70 -4.40
C ASP A 82 7.01 12.26 -4.23
N MET A 83 6.35 11.71 -5.25
CA MET A 83 5.89 10.32 -5.24
C MET A 83 7.06 9.35 -5.11
N LEU A 84 8.22 9.63 -5.71
CA LEU A 84 9.41 8.82 -5.52
C LEU A 84 9.91 8.86 -4.08
N PHE A 85 10.07 10.04 -3.51
CA PHE A 85 10.56 10.16 -2.13
C PHE A 85 9.62 9.47 -1.14
N ARG A 86 8.31 9.65 -1.30
CA ARG A 86 7.30 8.92 -0.52
C ARG A 86 7.36 7.41 -0.76
N GLN A 87 7.60 7.01 -2.01
CA GLN A 87 7.98 5.68 -2.50
C GLN A 87 9.09 5.01 -1.70
N PHE A 88 10.11 5.78 -1.31
CA PHE A 88 11.35 5.31 -0.69
C PHE A 88 11.42 5.49 0.83
N ASN A 89 10.48 6.25 1.41
CA ASN A 89 10.37 6.42 2.85
C ASN A 89 9.68 5.23 3.50
N THR A 90 10.25 4.78 4.61
CA THR A 90 9.69 3.68 5.41
C THR A 90 8.65 4.23 6.36
N ASP A 91 7.56 3.48 6.55
CA ASP A 91 6.53 3.84 7.53
C ASP A 91 7.03 3.44 8.92
N GLU A 92 6.97 4.36 9.87
CA GLU A 92 7.41 4.16 11.26
C GLU A 92 6.21 4.21 12.20
N LEU A 93 6.14 3.26 13.13
CA LEU A 93 5.11 3.23 14.19
C LEU A 93 5.57 4.09 15.37
N THR A 94 4.78 5.09 15.75
CA THR A 94 5.06 5.87 16.96
C THR A 94 4.53 5.11 18.17
N GLN A 95 5.39 4.89 19.17
CA GLN A 95 4.98 4.26 20.42
C GLN A 95 4.19 5.27 21.27
N GLY A 96 2.96 4.93 21.63
CA GLY A 96 2.13 5.73 22.56
C GLY A 96 0.96 6.49 21.93
N LEU A 97 0.75 6.36 20.62
CA LEU A 97 -0.44 6.91 19.95
C LEU A 97 -1.57 5.88 19.87
N PRO A 98 -2.84 6.32 20.02
CA PRO A 98 -4.00 5.46 19.87
C PRO A 98 -4.13 4.96 18.44
N ARG A 99 -4.54 3.70 18.32
CA ARG A 99 -4.56 2.93 17.06
C ARG A 99 -5.96 2.79 16.50
N LEU A 100 -6.04 2.16 15.34
CA LEU A 100 -7.29 1.76 14.70
C LEU A 100 -8.19 0.91 15.63
N GLU A 101 -7.56 0.07 16.46
CA GLU A 101 -8.24 -0.81 17.41
C GLU A 101 -9.00 -0.02 18.49
N ASP A 102 -8.44 1.11 18.94
CA ASP A 102 -9.08 1.99 19.94
C ASP A 102 -10.34 2.67 19.39
N LEU A 103 -10.46 2.76 18.06
CA LEU A 103 -11.65 3.28 17.36
C LEU A 103 -12.68 2.16 17.07
N GLY A 104 -12.44 0.93 17.55
CA GLY A 104 -13.35 -0.20 17.35
C GLY A 104 -13.40 -0.72 15.91
N VAL A 105 -12.34 -0.49 15.12
CA VAL A 105 -12.24 -0.99 13.74
C VAL A 105 -11.12 -2.02 13.68
N GLU A 106 -11.46 -3.23 13.25
CA GLU A 106 -10.47 -4.27 12.96
C GLU A 106 -9.81 -4.02 11.59
N PRO A 107 -8.47 -3.97 11.52
CA PRO A 107 -7.77 -3.69 10.27
C PRO A 107 -7.91 -4.85 9.28
N THR A 108 -8.37 -4.57 8.07
CA THR A 108 -8.44 -5.56 7.00
C THR A 108 -7.06 -5.81 6.38
N ALA A 109 -6.75 -7.09 6.14
CA ALA A 109 -5.52 -7.47 5.46
C ALA A 109 -5.55 -7.06 3.98
N VAL A 110 -4.37 -6.74 3.43
CA VAL A 110 -4.23 -6.36 2.02
C VAL A 110 -4.72 -7.47 1.08
N ASP A 111 -4.50 -8.71 1.48
CA ASP A 111 -4.77 -9.90 0.65
C ASP A 111 -6.25 -10.00 0.26
N THR A 112 -7.17 -9.64 1.17
CA THR A 112 -8.62 -9.69 0.93
C THR A 112 -9.10 -8.51 0.09
N ALA A 113 -8.52 -7.31 0.30
CA ALA A 113 -8.90 -6.11 -0.43
C ALA A 113 -8.33 -6.06 -1.85
N ALA A 114 -7.14 -6.63 -2.07
CA ALA A 114 -6.37 -6.50 -3.30
C ALA A 114 -7.13 -6.97 -4.55
N ILE A 115 -7.88 -8.08 -4.46
CA ILE A 115 -8.60 -8.63 -5.63
C ILE A 115 -9.66 -7.67 -6.14
N THR A 116 -10.35 -6.95 -5.25
CA THR A 116 -11.42 -6.04 -5.64
C THR A 116 -10.89 -4.89 -6.50
N VAL A 117 -9.66 -4.44 -6.24
CA VAL A 117 -9.02 -3.33 -6.94
C VAL A 117 -8.27 -3.82 -8.19
N LEU A 118 -7.50 -4.90 -8.07
CA LEU A 118 -6.60 -5.36 -9.12
C LEU A 118 -7.29 -6.15 -10.23
N ARG A 119 -8.51 -6.64 -10.00
CA ARG A 119 -9.27 -7.40 -11.01
C ARG A 119 -9.46 -6.64 -12.33
N ARG A 120 -9.52 -5.30 -12.31
CA ARG A 120 -9.59 -4.47 -13.51
C ARG A 120 -8.35 -4.59 -14.42
N HIS A 121 -7.20 -4.92 -13.85
CA HIS A 121 -5.91 -4.94 -14.54
C HIS A 121 -5.51 -6.33 -15.04
N ARG A 122 -6.30 -7.36 -14.71
CA ARG A 122 -6.15 -8.71 -15.26
C ARG A 122 -6.55 -8.73 -16.73
N ASP A 123 -5.89 -9.59 -17.50
CA ASP A 123 -6.27 -9.82 -18.88
C ASP A 123 -7.55 -10.68 -18.94
N LEU A 124 -8.29 -10.61 -20.06
CA LEU A 124 -9.59 -11.29 -20.20
C LEU A 124 -9.53 -12.80 -19.93
N TRP A 125 -8.45 -13.46 -20.36
CA TRP A 125 -8.24 -14.90 -20.20
C TRP A 125 -7.98 -15.35 -18.75
N THR A 126 -7.47 -14.46 -17.89
CA THR A 126 -7.13 -14.77 -16.48
C THR A 126 -8.10 -14.11 -15.49
N PHE A 127 -9.18 -13.51 -16.00
CA PHE A 127 -10.10 -12.70 -15.20
C PHE A 127 -10.89 -13.51 -14.17
N GLU A 128 -11.26 -14.75 -14.50
CA GLU A 128 -12.07 -15.65 -13.66
C GLU A 128 -11.24 -16.63 -12.83
N GLU A 129 -9.91 -16.59 -12.97
CA GLU A 129 -9.03 -17.50 -12.25
C GLU A 129 -9.12 -17.25 -10.74
N ALA A 130 -9.33 -18.35 -9.99
CA ALA A 130 -9.39 -18.34 -8.54
C ALA A 130 -8.03 -17.96 -7.94
N LEU A 131 -8.07 -17.46 -6.71
CA LEU A 131 -6.87 -17.15 -5.94
C LEU A 131 -6.35 -18.42 -5.28
N ASP A 132 -5.09 -18.75 -5.55
CA ASP A 132 -4.40 -19.81 -4.84
C ASP A 132 -3.84 -19.25 -3.51
N GLU A 133 -3.86 -20.04 -2.44
CA GLU A 133 -3.33 -19.61 -1.12
C GLU A 133 -1.82 -19.28 -1.18
N GLU A 134 -1.11 -19.84 -2.15
CA GLU A 134 0.32 -19.57 -2.40
C GLU A 134 0.58 -18.14 -2.90
N GLU A 135 -0.46 -17.41 -3.32
CA GLU A 135 -0.33 -16.04 -3.79
C GLU A 135 -0.28 -15.01 -2.66
N ILE A 136 -0.43 -15.40 -1.38
CA ILE A 136 -0.44 -14.46 -0.25
C ILE A 136 0.90 -13.72 -0.13
N CYS A 137 0.84 -12.40 0.11
CA CYS A 137 2.04 -11.60 0.32
C CYS A 137 2.71 -11.95 1.66
N LYS A 138 4.01 -12.23 1.63
CA LYS A 138 4.78 -12.56 2.84
C LYS A 138 4.99 -11.30 3.69
N PRO A 139 4.63 -11.31 4.98
CA PRO A 139 4.91 -10.18 5.86
C PRO A 139 6.41 -10.11 6.18
N THR A 140 6.89 -8.93 6.54
CA THR A 140 8.28 -8.70 6.99
C THR A 140 8.68 -9.64 8.14
N SER A 141 7.74 -9.91 9.07
CA SER A 141 7.96 -10.81 10.21
C SER A 141 8.31 -12.24 9.81
N ALA A 142 8.02 -12.67 8.57
CA ALA A 142 8.40 -13.98 8.08
C ALA A 142 9.91 -14.13 7.80
N TYR A 143 10.65 -13.02 7.76
CA TYR A 143 12.09 -12.99 7.49
C TYR A 143 12.94 -12.70 8.73
N ALA A 144 12.30 -12.42 9.87
CA ALA A 144 12.93 -12.18 11.16
C ALA A 144 13.15 -13.50 11.92
#